data_AF-A0A7X8XMS4-F1
#
_entry.id   AF-A0A7X8XMS4-F1
#
_cell.length_a   1.000
_cell.length_b   1.000
_cell.length_c   1.000
_cell.angle_alpha   90.00
_cell.angle_beta   90.00
_cell.angle_gamma   90.00
#
_symmetry.space_group_name_H-M   'P 1'
#
loop_
_entity.id
_entity.type
_entity.pdbx_description
1 polymer ?
#
loop_
_entity_poly.entity_id
_entity_poly.type
_entity_poly.pdbx_seq_one_letter_code
_entity_poly.pdbx_strand_id
1 'polypeptide(L)'
;MQARGFRPILWGLATLFLVATGGPVKAQDLYIRNRPVHDAVVRGQEHFVPLEDLERYLTAAEIERLELDLESGAIFVDGEPLAETIMFGEPARLPLMAVARALGFTRRANPELATVDLLSPQAVKAKERIPQTREGGRDYQIAKAVTAKLLDKKGLDGDPEAAARVTRIGNELVAVSRMPSLIWHFHVLADPTPNACTAGPGFVIITRGLLDLGLNDDELAGVLAHEIAHGTLRQLEKRLHLHEEMWGLEAQADRLQTIESALQDRIRALQSSEQALLSQLQSARQGNESNSYSALASQLSSCRARLSRLMLQLETVQTRRIQNAREWRYHNDQANSPFWRNAKELDADIQGMRLVVEAGYPADGLIQALLKISRAGFQEFGDSSLRPDMEASDSHPSLPTRIKLLEKVLQDWRNSGWNR
;
A
#
# COMPACT_ATOMS: atom_id res chain seq x y z
N MET A 1 -24.24 48.67 59.95
CA MET A 1 -24.56 47.27 60.31
C MET A 1 -24.13 46.37 59.17
N GLN A 2 -23.49 45.25 59.52
CA GLN A 2 -23.09 44.11 58.67
C GLN A 2 -22.00 44.37 57.61
N ALA A 3 -21.08 43.46 57.33
CA ALA A 3 -20.13 42.67 58.14
C ALA A 3 -19.08 42.20 57.11
N ARG A 4 -17.80 42.31 57.45
CA ARG A 4 -16.65 41.89 56.65
C ARG A 4 -16.53 40.36 56.59
N GLY A 5 -15.91 39.84 55.53
CA GLY A 5 -15.31 38.49 55.49
C GLY A 5 -14.68 38.21 54.12
N PHE A 6 -13.41 38.55 53.88
CA PHE A 6 -12.22 37.70 54.05
C PHE A 6 -12.24 36.39 53.24
N ARG A 7 -11.33 36.29 52.25
CA ARG A 7 -10.94 35.04 51.59
C ARG A 7 -9.95 34.27 52.46
N PRO A 8 -9.94 32.93 52.37
CA PRO A 8 -8.66 32.26 52.19
C PRO A 8 -8.68 31.14 51.14
N ILE A 9 -7.48 30.86 50.65
CA ILE A 9 -7.06 29.77 49.76
C ILE A 9 -6.66 28.58 50.66
N LEU A 10 -6.91 27.35 50.22
CA LEU A 10 -6.04 26.14 50.28
C LEU A 10 -6.81 24.83 50.61
N TRP A 11 -6.53 23.83 49.76
CA TRP A 11 -6.36 22.39 50.03
C TRP A 11 -7.58 21.50 50.35
N GLY A 12 -7.80 20.53 49.46
CA GLY A 12 -7.35 19.15 49.71
C GLY A 12 -8.34 18.18 50.38
N LEU A 13 -8.69 17.14 49.62
CA LEU A 13 -9.07 15.77 50.03
C LEU A 13 -10.46 15.54 50.64
N ALA A 14 -11.26 14.75 49.93
CA ALA A 14 -11.73 13.41 50.34
C ALA A 14 -13.09 13.07 49.67
N THR A 15 -12.99 12.29 48.60
CA THR A 15 -13.77 11.08 48.35
C THR A 15 -15.14 10.93 49.02
N LEU A 16 -16.19 10.85 48.20
CA LEU A 16 -17.29 9.90 48.40
C LEU A 16 -17.85 9.43 47.05
N PHE A 17 -17.46 8.20 46.70
CA PHE A 17 -18.19 7.20 45.93
C PHE A 17 -19.41 7.67 45.12
N LEU A 18 -19.19 7.91 43.83
CA LEU A 18 -20.15 7.44 42.85
C LEU A 18 -19.53 6.20 42.19
N VAL A 19 -20.04 5.04 42.60
CA VAL A 19 -19.93 3.81 41.83
C VAL A 19 -20.64 4.09 40.51
N ALA A 20 -19.87 4.49 39.50
CA ALA A 20 -20.31 4.35 38.12
C ALA A 20 -20.41 2.84 37.89
N THR A 21 -21.65 2.35 37.85
CA THR A 21 -21.97 1.01 37.39
C THR A 21 -21.37 0.86 36.00
N GLY A 22 -20.20 0.22 35.92
CA GLY A 22 -19.54 -0.11 34.66
C GLY A 22 -20.42 -1.08 33.88
N GLY A 23 -21.23 -0.53 32.98
CA GLY A 23 -21.69 -1.31 31.83
C GLY A 23 -20.47 -1.77 31.03
N PRO A 24 -20.55 -2.89 30.30
CA PRO A 24 -19.43 -3.40 29.52
C PRO A 24 -18.97 -2.30 28.56
N VAL A 25 -17.71 -1.88 28.69
CA VAL A 25 -17.05 -1.06 27.68
C VAL A 25 -17.14 -1.87 26.39
N LYS A 26 -17.93 -1.41 25.41
CA LYS A 26 -17.94 -2.03 24.08
C LYS A 26 -16.49 -2.04 23.59
N ALA A 27 -15.98 -3.23 23.25
CA ALA A 27 -14.67 -3.36 22.63
C ALA A 27 -14.65 -2.44 21.40
N GLN A 28 -13.71 -1.50 21.36
CA GLN A 28 -13.48 -0.67 20.18
C GLN A 28 -12.79 -1.56 19.15
N ASP A 29 -13.30 -1.60 17.92
CA ASP A 29 -12.68 -2.41 16.87
C ASP A 29 -11.28 -1.87 16.59
N LEU A 30 -10.30 -2.76 16.73
CA LEU A 30 -8.89 -2.44 16.55
C LEU A 30 -8.46 -2.76 15.13
N TYR A 31 -7.73 -1.84 14.51
CA TYR A 31 -7.16 -1.98 13.19
C TYR A 31 -5.65 -1.82 13.23
N ILE A 32 -4.93 -2.61 12.43
CA ILE A 32 -3.50 -2.46 12.19
C ILE A 32 -3.25 -2.53 10.68
N ARG A 33 -2.53 -1.55 10.13
CA ARG A 33 -2.30 -1.46 8.67
C ARG A 33 -3.60 -1.55 7.83
N ASN A 34 -4.67 -0.88 8.30
CA ASN A 34 -6.02 -0.91 7.72
C ASN A 34 -6.67 -2.31 7.66
N ARG A 35 -6.22 -3.25 8.49
CA ARG A 35 -6.84 -4.57 8.65
C ARG A 35 -7.47 -4.66 10.03
N PRO A 36 -8.73 -5.11 10.13
CA PRO A 36 -9.33 -5.39 11.43
C PRO A 36 -8.55 -6.51 12.13
N VAL A 37 -8.35 -6.36 13.43
CA VAL A 37 -7.81 -7.39 14.30
C VAL A 37 -8.94 -8.36 14.61
N HIS A 38 -8.79 -9.61 14.16
CA HIS A 38 -9.75 -10.68 14.39
C HIS A 38 -9.29 -11.58 15.53
N ASP A 39 -10.26 -12.26 16.14
CA ASP A 39 -10.04 -13.35 17.10
C ASP A 39 -9.22 -12.96 18.34
N ALA A 40 -9.13 -11.66 18.65
CA ALA A 40 -8.42 -11.17 19.82
C ALA A 40 -9.24 -11.34 21.11
N VAL A 41 -8.59 -11.78 22.17
CA VAL A 41 -9.15 -11.70 23.52
C VAL A 41 -8.84 -10.32 24.09
N VAL A 42 -9.87 -9.55 24.41
CA VAL A 42 -9.69 -8.17 24.91
C VAL A 42 -9.66 -8.16 26.44
N ARG A 43 -8.61 -7.59 27.05
CA ARG A 43 -8.55 -7.32 28.50
C ARG A 43 -8.13 -5.88 28.73
N GLY A 44 -9.06 -5.07 29.27
CA GLY A 44 -8.83 -3.63 29.43
C GLY A 44 -8.70 -2.95 28.06
N GLN A 45 -7.55 -2.35 27.78
CA GLN A 45 -7.23 -1.75 26.46
C GLN A 45 -6.39 -2.67 25.58
N GLU A 46 -5.96 -3.82 26.09
CA GLU A 46 -5.04 -4.73 25.40
C GLU A 46 -5.80 -5.80 24.59
N HIS A 47 -5.27 -6.10 23.40
CA HIS A 47 -5.81 -7.08 22.47
C HIS A 47 -4.83 -8.25 22.34
N PHE A 48 -5.24 -9.42 22.84
CA PHE A 48 -4.41 -10.61 22.84
C PHE A 48 -4.70 -11.47 21.61
N VAL A 49 -3.79 -11.43 20.63
CA VAL A 49 -3.90 -12.15 19.35
C VAL A 49 -3.12 -13.46 19.38
N PRO A 50 -3.56 -14.53 18.68
CA PRO A 50 -2.81 -15.78 18.60
C PRO A 50 -1.39 -15.56 18.06
N LEU A 51 -0.40 -16.27 18.60
CA LEU A 51 0.98 -16.21 18.12
C LEU A 51 1.12 -16.66 16.66
N GLU A 52 0.30 -17.62 16.25
CA GLU A 52 0.22 -18.10 14.87
C GLU A 52 -0.29 -17.03 13.88
N ASP A 53 -0.98 -15.99 14.38
CA ASP A 53 -1.54 -14.92 13.55
C ASP A 53 -0.62 -13.68 13.45
N LEU A 54 0.61 -13.72 13.99
CA LEU A 54 1.47 -12.53 14.03
C LEU A 54 1.81 -11.97 12.64
N GLU A 55 2.02 -12.84 11.65
CA GLU A 55 2.28 -12.46 10.26
C GLU A 55 1.10 -11.72 9.60
N ARG A 56 -0.10 -11.81 10.18
CA ARG A 56 -1.27 -11.07 9.72
C ARG A 56 -1.14 -9.56 10.01
N TYR A 57 -0.45 -9.24 11.11
CA TYR A 57 -0.44 -7.93 11.74
C TYR A 57 0.93 -7.23 11.65
N LEU A 58 2.01 -8.01 11.71
CA LEU A 58 3.40 -7.55 11.70
C LEU A 58 4.15 -8.08 10.47
N THR A 59 5.17 -7.35 10.00
CA THR A 59 6.06 -7.84 8.93
C THR A 59 7.11 -8.81 9.47
N ALA A 60 7.75 -9.58 8.60
CA ALA A 60 8.87 -10.46 8.98
C ALA A 60 9.96 -9.71 9.75
N ALA A 61 10.36 -8.52 9.28
CA ALA A 61 11.35 -7.68 9.96
C ALA A 61 10.88 -7.12 11.32
N GLU A 62 9.58 -6.96 11.53
CA GLU A 62 9.01 -6.56 12.82
C GLU A 62 8.95 -7.76 13.79
N ILE A 63 8.69 -8.96 13.26
CA ILE A 63 8.68 -10.22 14.02
C ILE A 63 10.10 -10.62 14.43
N GLU A 64 11.10 -10.42 13.57
CA GLU A 64 12.53 -10.67 13.87
C GLU A 64 13.06 -9.84 15.05
N ARG A 65 12.41 -8.73 15.38
CA ARG A 65 12.75 -7.88 16.53
C ARG A 65 12.14 -8.36 17.84
N LEU A 66 11.27 -9.38 17.79
CA LEU A 66 10.62 -9.97 18.95
C LEU A 66 11.43 -11.17 19.43
N GLU A 67 11.73 -11.21 20.71
CA GLU A 67 12.19 -12.41 21.39
C GLU A 67 11.14 -12.83 22.41
N LEU A 68 10.64 -14.05 22.27
CA LEU A 68 9.56 -14.60 23.09
C LEU A 68 10.12 -15.72 23.96
N ASP A 69 10.14 -15.53 25.27
CA ASP A 69 10.40 -16.62 26.20
C ASP A 69 9.07 -17.33 26.51
N LEU A 70 8.84 -18.47 25.85
CA LEU A 70 7.62 -19.25 25.99
C LEU A 70 7.54 -20.02 27.33
N GLU A 71 8.61 -20.06 28.13
CA GLU A 71 8.59 -20.69 29.46
C GLU A 71 8.17 -19.67 30.53
N SER A 72 8.74 -18.47 30.52
CA SER A 72 8.41 -17.41 31.49
C SER A 72 7.26 -16.52 31.04
N GLY A 73 6.95 -16.49 29.74
CA GLY A 73 5.97 -15.61 29.12
C GLY A 73 6.50 -14.19 28.87
N ALA A 74 7.80 -13.95 29.11
CA ALA A 74 8.43 -12.67 28.89
C ALA A 74 8.54 -12.37 27.38
N ILE A 75 8.34 -11.09 27.04
CA ILE A 75 8.41 -10.58 25.68
C ILE A 75 9.49 -9.50 25.65
N PHE A 76 10.40 -9.60 24.71
CA PHE A 76 11.41 -8.59 24.47
C PHE A 76 11.24 -8.02 23.06
N VAL A 77 11.47 -6.72 22.91
CA VAL A 77 11.51 -6.03 21.62
C VAL A 77 12.83 -5.28 21.53
N ASP A 78 13.66 -5.63 20.53
CA ASP A 78 15.03 -5.13 20.40
C ASP A 78 15.88 -5.31 21.68
N GLY A 79 15.66 -6.42 22.41
CA GLY A 79 16.35 -6.75 23.66
C GLY A 79 15.79 -6.07 24.92
N GLU A 80 14.77 -5.20 24.79
CA GLU A 80 14.13 -4.54 25.94
C GLU A 80 12.87 -5.29 26.40
N PRO A 81 12.71 -5.60 27.70
CA PRO A 81 11.57 -6.35 28.21
C PRO A 81 10.28 -5.51 28.25
N LEU A 82 9.15 -6.14 27.90
CA LEU A 82 7.82 -5.58 28.09
C LEU A 82 7.23 -5.94 29.46
N ALA A 83 6.36 -5.07 29.98
CA ALA A 83 5.64 -5.31 31.23
C ALA A 83 4.52 -6.33 31.07
N GLU A 84 3.89 -6.37 29.89
CA GLU A 84 2.89 -7.35 29.51
C GLU A 84 3.54 -8.67 29.10
N THR A 85 2.90 -9.79 29.49
CA THR A 85 3.38 -11.14 29.20
C THR A 85 2.48 -11.86 28.20
N ILE A 86 2.98 -12.93 27.60
CA ILE A 86 2.20 -13.84 26.79
C ILE A 86 1.05 -14.41 27.63
N MET A 87 -0.16 -14.44 27.05
CA MET A 87 -1.28 -15.13 27.63
C MET A 87 -1.20 -16.61 27.23
N PHE A 88 -0.87 -17.45 28.20
CA PHE A 88 -0.82 -18.90 28.01
C PHE A 88 -2.20 -19.51 27.79
N GLY A 89 -2.27 -20.48 26.86
CA GLY A 89 -3.47 -21.17 26.42
C GLY A 89 -3.22 -21.91 25.09
N GLU A 90 -4.25 -22.58 24.57
CA GLU A 90 -4.23 -23.21 23.25
C GLU A 90 -5.24 -22.46 22.34
N PRO A 91 -4.81 -21.51 21.49
CA PRO A 91 -3.43 -21.08 21.24
C PRO A 91 -2.94 -20.02 22.24
N ALA A 92 -1.61 -19.91 22.41
CA ALA A 92 -0.96 -18.86 23.17
C ALA A 92 -1.08 -17.51 22.45
N ARG A 93 -1.20 -16.41 23.20
CA ARG A 93 -1.58 -15.10 22.65
C ARG A 93 -0.65 -13.97 23.08
N LEU A 94 -0.31 -13.10 22.14
CA LEU A 94 0.56 -11.94 22.31
C LEU A 94 -0.26 -10.67 22.60
N PRO A 95 0.14 -9.82 23.57
CA PRO A 95 -0.44 -8.49 23.79
C PRO A 95 -0.06 -7.52 22.65
N LEU A 96 -0.95 -7.37 21.66
CA LEU A 96 -0.64 -6.68 20.41
C LEU A 96 -0.37 -5.18 20.59
N MET A 97 -1.04 -4.48 21.53
CA MET A 97 -0.82 -3.06 21.77
C MET A 97 0.53 -2.78 22.40
N ALA A 98 0.91 -3.56 23.41
CA ALA A 98 2.23 -3.47 24.04
C ALA A 98 3.34 -3.67 23.01
N VAL A 99 3.24 -4.75 22.22
CA VAL A 99 4.24 -5.07 21.20
C VAL A 99 4.27 -4.02 20.09
N ALA A 100 3.13 -3.60 19.55
CA ALA A 100 3.07 -2.58 18.52
C ALA A 100 3.67 -1.25 19.01
N ARG A 101 3.41 -0.86 20.26
CA ARG A 101 3.98 0.35 20.87
C ARG A 101 5.50 0.27 20.95
N ALA A 102 6.04 -0.87 21.38
CA ALA A 102 7.48 -1.09 21.47
C ALA A 102 8.16 -1.09 20.09
N LEU A 103 7.47 -1.61 19.07
CA LEU A 103 7.89 -1.53 17.67
C LEU A 103 7.76 -0.11 17.06
N GLY A 104 7.21 0.85 17.81
CA GLY A 104 7.09 2.26 17.45
C GLY A 104 5.78 2.65 16.75
N PHE A 105 4.74 1.82 16.82
CA PHE A 105 3.44 2.15 16.25
C PHE A 105 2.75 3.24 17.05
N THR A 106 2.07 4.16 16.37
CA THR A 106 1.25 5.20 17.01
C THR A 106 -0.22 4.82 17.01
N ARG A 107 -0.88 4.99 18.15
CA ARG A 107 -2.32 4.78 18.32
C ARG A 107 -3.10 6.01 17.84
N ARG A 108 -4.12 5.81 17.01
CA ARG A 108 -5.07 6.84 16.57
C ARG A 108 -6.50 6.41 16.85
N ALA A 109 -7.22 7.16 17.67
CA ALA A 109 -8.66 6.95 17.84
C ALA A 109 -9.42 7.56 16.64
N ASN A 110 -10.45 6.86 16.18
CA ASN A 110 -11.42 7.38 15.23
C ASN A 110 -12.78 7.51 15.95
N PRO A 111 -13.12 8.70 16.48
CA PRO A 111 -14.33 8.90 17.27
C PRO A 111 -15.62 8.66 16.47
N GLU A 112 -15.59 8.91 15.16
CA GLU A 112 -16.75 8.79 14.27
C GLU A 112 -17.12 7.33 13.99
N LEU A 113 -16.11 6.45 13.90
CA LEU A 113 -16.30 5.03 13.65
C LEU A 113 -16.22 4.17 14.92
N ALA A 114 -15.94 4.78 16.07
CA ALA A 114 -15.65 4.09 17.32
C ALA A 114 -14.52 3.04 17.21
N THR A 115 -13.54 3.27 16.33
CA THR A 115 -12.40 2.37 16.08
C THR A 115 -11.07 2.95 16.57
N VAL A 116 -10.06 2.10 16.68
CA VAL A 116 -8.67 2.49 16.98
C VAL A 116 -7.74 1.92 15.91
N ASP A 117 -6.92 2.79 15.31
CA ASP A 117 -5.89 2.41 14.34
C ASP A 117 -4.52 2.39 15.01
N LEU A 118 -3.75 1.31 14.82
CA LEU A 118 -2.30 1.28 15.00
C LEU A 118 -1.61 1.59 13.68
N LEU A 119 -0.90 2.72 13.66
CA LEU A 119 -0.13 3.16 12.50
C LEU A 119 1.34 2.80 12.72
N SER A 120 1.93 2.03 11.81
CA SER A 120 3.37 1.69 11.89
C SER A 120 4.25 2.95 11.79
N PRO A 121 5.50 2.92 12.30
CA PRO A 121 6.44 4.04 12.14
C PRO A 121 6.60 4.49 10.67
N GLN A 122 6.54 3.54 9.73
CA GLN A 122 6.56 3.80 8.30
C GLN A 122 5.30 4.53 7.83
N ALA A 123 4.12 4.16 8.34
CA ALA A 123 2.87 4.86 8.06
C ALA A 123 2.84 6.29 8.65
N VAL A 124 3.54 6.52 9.77
CA VAL A 124 3.70 7.84 10.41
C VAL A 124 4.73 8.69 9.66
N LYS A 125 5.87 8.14 9.24
CA LYS A 125 6.83 8.82 8.34
C LYS A 125 6.21 9.12 6.97
N ALA A 126 5.35 8.25 6.47
CA ALA A 126 4.52 8.52 5.28
C ALA A 126 3.49 9.64 5.52
N LYS A 127 3.24 10.03 6.76
CA LYS A 127 2.32 11.13 7.14
C LYS A 127 3.06 12.48 7.24
N GLU A 128 4.35 12.48 7.56
CA GLU A 128 5.21 13.67 7.51
C GLU A 128 5.61 14.06 6.08
N ARG A 129 5.56 13.11 5.14
CA ARG A 129 5.53 13.39 3.69
C ARG A 129 4.12 13.86 3.27
N ILE A 130 3.67 15.00 3.76
CA ILE A 130 2.70 15.80 2.99
C ILE A 130 3.37 17.11 2.59
N PRO A 131 4.17 17.05 1.51
CA PRO A 131 4.13 18.15 0.57
C PRO A 131 4.16 17.66 -0.89
N GLN A 132 3.04 17.11 -1.40
CA GLN A 132 2.89 16.89 -2.87
C GLN A 132 1.49 17.12 -3.47
N THR A 133 0.44 17.41 -2.71
CA THR A 133 -0.87 17.85 -3.27
C THR A 133 -1.00 19.37 -3.25
N ARG A 134 0.03 20.05 -3.77
CA ARG A 134 -0.07 21.42 -4.25
C ARG A 134 0.06 21.37 -5.76
N GLU A 135 -0.61 22.28 -6.45
CA GLU A 135 -0.32 22.54 -7.87
C GLU A 135 1.21 22.67 -8.03
N GLY A 136 1.83 21.80 -8.83
CA GLY A 136 3.29 21.71 -8.92
C GLY A 136 3.94 20.41 -8.41
N GLY A 137 3.25 19.59 -7.61
CA GLY A 137 3.77 18.31 -7.11
C GLY A 137 4.08 17.29 -8.22
N ARG A 138 4.99 16.34 -7.98
CA ARG A 138 5.43 15.34 -8.98
C ARG A 138 4.24 14.59 -9.57
N ASP A 139 3.33 14.11 -8.74
CA ASP A 139 2.15 13.35 -9.17
C ASP A 139 1.18 14.19 -10.02
N TYR A 140 0.99 15.46 -9.66
CA TYR A 140 0.21 16.41 -10.44
C TYR A 140 0.84 16.68 -11.82
N GLN A 141 2.18 16.79 -11.88
CA GLN A 141 2.89 16.98 -13.16
C GLN A 141 2.82 15.74 -14.06
N ILE A 142 2.93 14.54 -13.47
CA ILE A 142 2.74 13.28 -14.21
C ILE A 142 1.31 13.22 -14.75
N ALA A 143 0.31 13.48 -13.91
CA ALA A 143 -1.09 13.50 -14.31
C ALA A 143 -1.35 14.50 -15.44
N LYS A 144 -0.81 15.72 -15.33
CA LYS A 144 -0.87 16.74 -16.38
C LYS A 144 -0.26 16.27 -17.70
N ALA A 145 0.91 15.64 -17.66
CA ALA A 145 1.58 15.14 -18.85
C ALA A 145 0.82 13.98 -19.51
N VAL A 146 0.26 13.07 -18.71
CA VAL A 146 -0.60 11.98 -19.20
C VAL A 146 -1.85 12.56 -19.86
N THR A 147 -2.55 13.49 -19.20
CA THR A 147 -3.73 14.17 -19.75
C THR A 147 -3.43 14.84 -21.09
N ALA A 148 -2.29 15.54 -21.20
CA ALA A 148 -1.88 16.18 -22.45
C ALA A 148 -1.71 15.17 -23.60
N LYS A 149 -1.09 14.01 -23.34
CA LYS A 149 -0.98 12.93 -24.33
C LYS A 149 -2.33 12.35 -24.74
N LEU A 150 -3.27 12.21 -23.80
CA LEU A 150 -4.62 11.71 -24.12
C LEU A 150 -5.38 12.67 -25.00
N LEU A 151 -5.31 13.97 -24.69
CA LEU A 151 -5.92 15.03 -25.48
C LEU A 151 -5.33 15.08 -26.90
N ASP A 152 -4.00 14.94 -27.03
CA ASP A 152 -3.33 14.91 -28.34
C ASP A 152 -3.79 13.70 -29.19
N LYS A 153 -3.94 12.53 -28.55
CA LYS A 153 -4.29 11.28 -29.24
C LYS A 153 -5.77 11.18 -29.61
N LYS A 154 -6.68 11.62 -28.73
CA LYS A 154 -8.13 11.38 -28.84
C LYS A 154 -8.92 12.63 -29.21
N GLY A 155 -8.34 13.82 -29.03
CA GLY A 155 -9.03 15.08 -29.23
C GLY A 155 -9.96 15.44 -28.07
N LEU A 156 -10.17 16.74 -27.88
CA LEU A 156 -11.18 17.27 -26.97
C LEU A 156 -12.55 17.22 -27.67
N ASP A 157 -13.59 16.87 -26.92
CA ASP A 157 -14.96 16.96 -27.39
C ASP A 157 -15.35 18.43 -27.67
N GLY A 158 -16.09 18.65 -28.75
CA GLY A 158 -16.43 19.99 -29.23
C GLY A 158 -17.67 20.60 -28.58
N ASP A 159 -18.39 19.86 -27.73
CA ASP A 159 -19.63 20.31 -27.10
C ASP A 159 -19.34 21.11 -25.81
N PRO A 160 -19.49 22.46 -25.84
CA PRO A 160 -19.20 23.28 -24.67
C PRO A 160 -20.20 23.04 -23.53
N GLU A 161 -21.42 22.58 -23.82
CA GLU A 161 -22.43 22.29 -22.80
C GLU A 161 -22.06 21.01 -22.04
N ALA A 162 -21.61 19.99 -22.76
CA ALA A 162 -21.09 18.77 -22.15
C ALA A 162 -19.88 19.06 -21.23
N ALA A 163 -18.91 19.83 -21.72
CA ALA A 163 -17.74 20.22 -20.93
C ALA A 163 -18.11 21.05 -19.68
N ALA A 164 -19.02 22.02 -19.82
CA ALA A 164 -19.50 22.85 -18.72
C ALA A 164 -20.26 22.03 -17.68
N ARG A 165 -21.09 21.08 -18.11
CA ARG A 165 -21.84 20.17 -17.24
C ARG A 165 -20.92 19.29 -16.40
N VAL A 166 -19.96 18.62 -17.03
CA VAL A 166 -18.98 17.77 -16.33
C VAL A 166 -18.16 18.59 -15.34
N THR A 167 -17.69 19.77 -15.75
CA THR A 167 -16.91 20.67 -14.89
C THR A 167 -17.70 21.16 -13.68
N ARG A 168 -18.98 21.53 -13.87
CA ARG A 168 -19.86 21.99 -12.79
C ARG A 168 -20.02 20.90 -11.71
N ILE A 169 -20.47 19.71 -12.12
CA ILE A 169 -20.71 18.58 -11.20
C ILE A 169 -19.40 18.17 -10.53
N GLY A 170 -18.30 18.08 -11.29
CA GLY A 170 -16.98 17.75 -10.76
C GLY A 170 -16.50 18.72 -9.69
N ASN A 171 -16.69 20.03 -9.90
CA ASN A 171 -16.30 21.05 -8.92
C ASN A 171 -17.15 21.01 -7.65
N GLU A 172 -18.45 20.72 -7.75
CA GLU A 172 -19.32 20.53 -6.59
C GLU A 172 -18.85 19.35 -5.72
N LEU A 173 -18.45 18.24 -6.34
CA LEU A 173 -17.88 17.08 -5.64
C LEU A 173 -16.52 17.40 -5.00
N VAL A 174 -15.63 18.08 -5.73
CA VAL A 174 -14.29 18.44 -5.22
C VAL A 174 -14.37 19.35 -4.00
N ALA A 175 -15.35 20.27 -3.95
CA ALA A 175 -15.52 21.22 -2.87
C ALA A 175 -15.72 20.56 -1.48
N VAL A 176 -16.32 19.37 -1.46
CA VAL A 176 -16.53 18.57 -0.23
C VAL A 176 -15.54 17.40 -0.10
N SER A 177 -14.65 17.22 -1.08
CA SER A 177 -13.65 16.15 -1.05
C SER A 177 -12.57 16.37 0.01
N ARG A 178 -11.72 15.36 0.21
CA ARG A 178 -10.52 15.45 1.07
C ARG A 178 -9.41 16.34 0.51
N MET A 179 -9.54 16.83 -0.73
CA MET A 179 -8.55 17.69 -1.40
C MET A 179 -9.20 18.93 -2.04
N PRO A 180 -9.92 19.77 -1.26
CA PRO A 180 -10.68 20.89 -1.82
C PRO A 180 -9.77 22.04 -2.28
N SER A 181 -8.51 22.07 -1.84
CA SER A 181 -7.52 23.08 -2.21
C SER A 181 -6.69 22.72 -3.46
N LEU A 182 -6.87 21.52 -4.02
CA LEU A 182 -6.22 21.12 -5.26
C LEU A 182 -7.05 21.63 -6.44
N ILE A 183 -6.39 22.14 -7.50
CA ILE A 183 -7.11 22.51 -8.73
C ILE A 183 -7.41 21.23 -9.51
N TRP A 184 -8.69 21.01 -9.83
CA TRP A 184 -9.15 19.89 -10.65
C TRP A 184 -9.51 20.35 -12.05
N HIS A 185 -9.12 19.56 -13.03
CA HIS A 185 -9.45 19.73 -14.44
C HIS A 185 -10.28 18.55 -14.89
N PHE A 186 -11.42 18.85 -15.49
CA PHE A 186 -12.33 17.86 -16.05
C PHE A 186 -12.33 17.99 -17.58
N HIS A 187 -12.00 16.90 -18.27
CA HIS A 187 -11.92 16.90 -19.73
C HIS A 187 -12.87 15.86 -20.34
N VAL A 188 -13.55 16.26 -21.41
CA VAL A 188 -14.35 15.34 -22.24
C VAL A 188 -13.56 15.07 -23.52
N LEU A 189 -13.27 13.79 -23.80
CA LEU A 189 -12.61 13.35 -25.02
C LEU A 189 -13.63 13.05 -26.11
N ALA A 190 -13.27 13.35 -27.36
CA ALA A 190 -14.02 13.00 -28.57
C ALA A 190 -13.88 11.49 -28.90
N ASP A 191 -14.11 10.63 -27.91
CA ASP A 191 -14.03 9.18 -28.03
C ASP A 191 -15.44 8.57 -27.90
N PRO A 192 -15.92 7.80 -28.90
CA PRO A 192 -17.24 7.17 -28.85
C PRO A 192 -17.30 5.95 -27.92
N THR A 193 -16.18 5.45 -27.40
CA THR A 193 -16.17 4.33 -26.46
C THR A 193 -16.49 4.83 -25.04
N PRO A 194 -17.57 4.34 -24.39
CA PRO A 194 -17.93 4.78 -23.04
C PRO A 194 -16.85 4.48 -22.00
N ASN A 195 -16.27 5.52 -21.42
CA ASN A 195 -15.22 5.38 -20.40
C ASN A 195 -15.07 6.66 -19.55
N ALA A 196 -14.51 6.51 -18.36
CA ALA A 196 -14.04 7.58 -17.48
C ALA A 196 -12.77 7.12 -16.76
N CYS A 197 -11.83 8.02 -16.47
CA CYS A 197 -10.64 7.70 -15.68
C CYS A 197 -10.03 8.93 -15.01
N THR A 198 -9.28 8.73 -13.91
CA THR A 198 -8.44 9.77 -13.31
C THR A 198 -6.97 9.69 -13.76
N ALA A 199 -6.39 10.79 -14.29
CA ALA A 199 -4.96 10.88 -14.61
C ALA A 199 -4.05 10.94 -13.39
N GLY A 200 -4.64 11.12 -12.22
CA GLY A 200 -3.99 11.37 -10.96
C GLY A 200 -4.65 12.55 -10.27
N PRO A 201 -4.11 13.01 -9.14
CA PRO A 201 -4.66 14.12 -8.40
C PRO A 201 -4.88 15.34 -9.30
N GLY A 202 -6.11 15.85 -9.38
CA GLY A 202 -6.44 17.07 -10.11
C GLY A 202 -6.83 16.89 -11.57
N PHE A 203 -6.94 15.66 -12.11
CA PHE A 203 -7.34 15.45 -13.51
C PHE A 203 -8.29 14.25 -13.67
N VAL A 204 -9.51 14.52 -14.14
CA VAL A 204 -10.51 13.50 -14.49
C VAL A 204 -10.87 13.64 -15.96
N ILE A 205 -10.91 12.50 -16.65
CA ILE A 205 -11.21 12.40 -18.08
C ILE A 205 -12.47 11.55 -18.26
N ILE A 206 -13.39 12.02 -19.09
CA ILE A 206 -14.60 11.33 -19.52
C ILE A 206 -14.63 11.28 -21.05
N THR A 207 -15.28 10.27 -21.61
CA THR A 207 -15.48 10.19 -23.08
C THR A 207 -16.87 10.64 -23.49
N ARG A 208 -17.00 11.13 -24.73
CA ARG A 208 -18.28 11.43 -25.36
C ARG A 208 -19.21 10.22 -25.35
N GLY A 209 -18.69 9.03 -25.63
CA GLY A 209 -19.44 7.79 -25.60
C GLY A 209 -20.15 7.51 -24.28
N LEU A 210 -19.56 7.88 -23.14
CA LEU A 210 -20.19 7.73 -21.84
C LEU A 210 -21.36 8.70 -21.65
N LEU A 211 -21.19 9.94 -22.09
CA LEU A 211 -22.26 10.94 -22.04
C LEU A 211 -23.44 10.59 -22.94
N ASP A 212 -23.15 9.98 -24.10
CA ASP A 212 -24.17 9.50 -25.06
C ASP A 212 -25.03 8.36 -24.52
N LEU A 213 -24.68 7.74 -23.38
CA LEU A 213 -25.55 6.79 -22.67
C LEU A 213 -26.74 7.47 -21.97
N GLY A 214 -26.82 8.80 -21.99
CA GLY A 214 -27.94 9.55 -21.41
C GLY A 214 -27.94 9.52 -19.89
N LEU A 215 -26.77 9.74 -19.28
CA LEU A 215 -26.64 9.85 -17.83
C LEU A 215 -27.24 11.18 -17.33
N ASN A 216 -28.11 11.14 -16.31
CA ASN A 216 -28.56 12.35 -15.60
C ASN A 216 -27.45 12.91 -14.68
N ASP A 217 -27.68 14.05 -14.03
CA ASP A 217 -26.64 14.72 -13.23
C ASP A 217 -26.23 13.86 -12.01
N ASP A 218 -27.18 13.15 -11.37
CA ASP A 218 -26.92 12.25 -10.23
C ASP A 218 -26.05 11.05 -10.62
N GLU A 219 -26.35 10.44 -11.77
CA GLU A 219 -25.60 9.32 -12.33
C GLU A 219 -24.19 9.73 -12.74
N LEU A 220 -24.07 10.89 -13.40
CA LEU A 220 -22.78 11.45 -13.79
C LEU A 220 -21.95 11.85 -12.56
N ALA A 221 -22.58 12.40 -11.52
CA ALA A 221 -21.94 12.68 -10.24
C ALA A 221 -21.38 11.40 -9.60
N GLY A 222 -22.13 10.29 -9.65
CA GLY A 222 -21.67 8.97 -9.21
C GLY A 222 -20.37 8.52 -9.89
N VAL A 223 -20.31 8.61 -11.22
CA VAL A 223 -19.09 8.26 -11.99
C VAL A 223 -17.93 9.20 -11.66
N LEU A 224 -18.19 10.51 -11.64
CA LEU A 224 -17.17 11.51 -11.33
C LEU A 224 -16.60 11.33 -9.92
N ALA A 225 -17.46 11.04 -8.94
CA ALA A 225 -17.06 10.83 -7.56
C ALA A 225 -16.17 9.59 -7.39
N HIS A 226 -16.46 8.52 -8.12
CA HIS A 226 -15.58 7.34 -8.19
C HIS A 226 -14.18 7.71 -8.71
N GLU A 227 -14.09 8.47 -9.80
CA GLU A 227 -12.80 8.92 -10.35
C GLU A 227 -12.05 9.91 -9.43
N ILE A 228 -12.78 10.79 -8.76
CA ILE A 228 -12.22 11.69 -7.74
C ILE A 228 -11.71 10.88 -6.55
N ALA A 229 -12.42 9.81 -6.14
CA ALA A 229 -11.96 8.92 -5.09
C ALA A 229 -10.62 8.25 -5.49
N HIS A 230 -10.48 7.77 -6.72
CA HIS A 230 -9.20 7.26 -7.22
C HIS A 230 -8.08 8.31 -7.21
N GLY A 231 -8.39 9.56 -7.57
CA GLY A 231 -7.42 10.67 -7.57
C GLY A 231 -7.04 11.20 -6.19
N THR A 232 -7.92 11.06 -5.20
CA THR A 232 -7.70 11.48 -3.81
C THR A 232 -7.14 10.38 -2.92
N LEU A 233 -7.37 9.11 -3.27
CA LEU A 233 -6.78 8.00 -2.56
C LEU A 233 -5.30 7.89 -2.91
N ARG A 234 -4.48 7.50 -1.92
CA ARG A 234 -3.00 7.30 -2.01
C ARG A 234 -2.59 6.18 -2.99
N GLN A 235 -3.46 5.84 -3.93
CA GLN A 235 -3.34 4.75 -4.88
C GLN A 235 -2.33 5.06 -5.96
N LEU A 236 -2.24 6.31 -6.43
CA LEU A 236 -1.18 6.72 -7.34
C LEU A 236 0.18 6.70 -6.64
N GLU A 237 0.27 7.25 -5.42
CA GLU A 237 1.47 7.21 -4.58
C GLU A 237 1.93 5.77 -4.33
N LYS A 238 1.02 4.87 -3.93
CA LYS A 238 1.30 3.45 -3.70
C LYS A 238 1.75 2.74 -4.97
N ARG A 239 1.16 3.06 -6.13
CA ARG A 239 1.52 2.45 -7.42
C ARG A 239 2.86 2.96 -7.94
N LEU A 240 3.12 4.26 -7.82
CA LEU A 240 4.41 4.86 -8.14
C LEU A 240 5.51 4.30 -7.23
N HIS A 241 5.22 4.10 -5.94
CA HIS A 241 6.18 3.51 -5.01
C HIS A 241 6.51 2.06 -5.38
N LEU A 242 5.51 1.21 -5.64
CA LEU A 242 5.74 -0.16 -6.11
C LEU A 242 6.51 -0.20 -7.43
N HIS A 243 6.21 0.75 -8.34
CA HIS A 243 6.91 0.87 -9.62
C HIS A 243 8.36 1.34 -9.46
N GLU A 244 8.64 2.30 -8.57
CA GLU A 244 9.99 2.74 -8.23
C GLU A 244 10.82 1.62 -7.59
N GLU A 245 10.20 0.82 -6.71
CA GLU A 245 10.84 -0.37 -6.13
C GLU A 245 11.17 -1.41 -7.20
N MET A 246 10.23 -1.69 -8.12
CA MET A 246 10.44 -2.62 -9.24
C MET A 246 11.57 -2.15 -10.18
N TRP A 247 11.56 -0.87 -10.62
CA TRP A 247 12.63 -0.29 -11.42
C TRP A 247 13.99 -0.30 -10.71
N GLY A 248 13.99 -0.07 -9.39
CA GLY A 248 15.20 -0.18 -8.57
C GLY A 248 15.77 -1.60 -8.58
N LEU A 249 14.90 -2.62 -8.49
CA LEU A 249 15.27 -4.03 -8.53
C LEU A 249 15.77 -4.47 -9.91
N GLU A 250 15.18 -3.98 -11.00
CA GLU A 250 15.63 -4.22 -12.37
C GLU A 250 17.03 -3.64 -12.61
N ALA A 251 17.24 -2.37 -12.24
CA ALA A 251 18.56 -1.73 -12.34
C ALA A 251 19.63 -2.44 -11.48
N GLN A 252 19.23 -3.03 -10.35
CA GLN A 252 20.13 -3.88 -9.57
C GLN A 252 20.40 -5.23 -10.26
N ALA A 253 19.39 -5.83 -10.90
CA ALA A 253 19.54 -7.10 -11.61
C ALA A 253 20.57 -7.01 -12.74
N ASP A 254 20.55 -5.93 -13.52
CA ASP A 254 21.52 -5.68 -14.60
C ASP A 254 22.96 -5.54 -14.06
N ARG A 255 23.12 -4.80 -12.96
CA ARG A 255 24.42 -4.66 -12.29
C ARG A 255 24.94 -6.00 -11.76
N LEU A 256 24.09 -6.77 -11.09
CA LEU A 256 24.47 -8.07 -10.54
C LEU A 256 24.80 -9.08 -11.64
N GLN A 257 24.08 -9.08 -12.76
CA GLN A 257 24.39 -9.91 -13.94
C GLN A 257 25.79 -9.58 -14.49
N THR A 258 26.15 -8.30 -14.54
CA THR A 258 27.48 -7.86 -14.98
C THR A 258 28.58 -8.35 -14.03
N ILE A 259 28.37 -8.23 -12.71
CA ILE A 259 29.31 -8.70 -11.68
C ILE A 259 29.46 -10.22 -11.74
N GLU A 260 28.35 -10.96 -11.87
CA GLU A 260 28.36 -12.42 -11.98
C GLU A 260 29.20 -12.90 -13.16
N SER A 261 28.99 -12.31 -14.35
CA SER A 261 29.78 -12.66 -15.53
C SER A 261 31.29 -12.43 -15.30
N ALA A 262 31.66 -11.29 -14.72
CA ALA A 262 33.05 -10.98 -14.42
C ALA A 262 33.67 -11.94 -13.38
N LEU A 263 32.90 -12.38 -12.38
CA LEU A 263 33.34 -13.38 -11.41
C LEU A 263 33.53 -14.75 -12.07
N GLN A 264 32.59 -15.18 -12.91
CA GLN A 264 32.69 -16.43 -13.66
C GLN A 264 33.92 -16.46 -14.58
N ASP A 265 34.23 -15.35 -15.26
CA ASP A 265 35.43 -15.21 -16.09
C ASP A 265 36.72 -15.37 -15.27
N ARG A 266 36.80 -14.71 -14.11
CA ARG A 266 37.95 -14.79 -13.21
C ARG A 266 38.12 -16.19 -12.61
N ILE A 267 37.02 -16.84 -12.25
CA ILE A 267 37.03 -18.23 -11.76
C ILE A 267 37.55 -19.16 -12.84
N ARG A 268 37.05 -19.06 -14.09
CA ARG A 268 37.53 -19.86 -15.22
C ARG A 268 39.04 -19.67 -15.45
N ALA A 269 39.51 -18.44 -15.46
CA ALA A 269 40.94 -18.14 -15.65
C ALA A 269 41.82 -18.73 -14.53
N LEU A 270 41.37 -18.67 -13.27
CA LEU A 270 42.10 -19.26 -12.14
C LEU A 270 42.04 -20.78 -12.14
N GLN A 271 40.93 -21.40 -12.56
CA GLN A 271 40.84 -22.85 -12.73
C GLN A 271 41.85 -23.35 -13.79
N SER A 272 41.98 -22.63 -14.91
CA SER A 272 43.01 -22.93 -15.91
C SER A 272 44.42 -22.78 -15.34
N SER A 273 44.65 -21.75 -14.52
CA SER A 273 45.94 -21.53 -13.83
C SER A 273 46.25 -22.66 -12.82
N GLU A 274 45.23 -23.12 -12.09
CA GLU A 274 45.34 -24.25 -11.16
C GLU A 274 45.75 -25.53 -11.90
N GLN A 275 45.10 -25.84 -13.02
CA GLN A 275 45.44 -27.00 -13.87
C GLN A 275 46.87 -26.93 -14.42
N ALA A 276 47.33 -25.75 -14.81
CA ALA A 276 48.71 -25.55 -15.26
C ALA A 276 49.71 -25.79 -14.12
N LEU A 277 49.45 -25.25 -12.92
CA LEU A 277 50.29 -25.47 -11.74
C LEU A 277 50.33 -26.95 -11.32
N LEU A 278 49.20 -27.65 -11.37
CA LEU A 278 49.13 -29.08 -11.08
C LEU A 278 49.99 -29.90 -12.05
N SER A 279 49.93 -29.58 -13.34
CA SER A 279 50.75 -30.23 -14.37
C SER A 279 52.25 -30.01 -14.13
N GLN A 280 52.66 -28.77 -13.83
CA GLN A 280 54.06 -28.43 -13.53
C GLN A 280 54.56 -29.14 -12.27
N LEU A 281 53.72 -29.22 -11.23
CA LEU A 281 54.05 -29.85 -9.95
C LEU A 281 54.21 -31.37 -10.10
N GLN A 282 53.45 -32.01 -10.99
CA GLN A 282 53.64 -33.42 -11.37
C GLN A 282 55.00 -33.63 -12.07
N SER A 283 55.38 -32.77 -13.01
CA SER A 283 56.68 -32.85 -13.69
C SER A 283 57.86 -32.63 -12.72
N ALA A 284 57.77 -31.63 -11.84
CA ALA A 284 58.82 -31.33 -10.85
C ALA A 284 59.05 -32.50 -9.87
N ARG A 285 57.98 -33.23 -9.52
CA ARG A 285 58.06 -34.44 -8.68
C ARG A 285 58.84 -35.58 -9.34
N GLN A 286 58.75 -35.71 -10.66
CA GLN A 286 59.48 -36.73 -11.42
C GLN A 286 60.95 -36.36 -11.64
N GLY A 287 61.27 -35.06 -11.69
CA GLY A 287 62.63 -34.54 -11.91
C GLY A 287 63.53 -34.39 -10.67
N ASN A 288 63.02 -34.66 -9.46
CA ASN A 288 63.76 -34.59 -8.18
C ASN A 288 64.27 -33.18 -7.77
N GLU A 289 63.58 -32.11 -8.19
CA GLU A 289 63.93 -30.71 -7.86
C GLU A 289 63.14 -30.16 -6.63
N SER A 290 63.64 -30.42 -5.41
CA SER A 290 62.93 -30.06 -4.16
C SER A 290 62.59 -28.56 -3.99
N ASN A 291 63.47 -27.64 -4.37
CA ASN A 291 63.22 -26.20 -4.22
C ASN A 291 62.11 -25.72 -5.18
N SER A 292 62.09 -26.23 -6.42
CA SER A 292 61.09 -25.94 -7.45
C SER A 292 59.69 -26.43 -7.03
N TYR A 293 59.63 -27.62 -6.43
CA TYR A 293 58.39 -28.22 -5.93
C TYR A 293 57.70 -27.37 -4.84
N SER A 294 58.47 -26.90 -3.84
CA SER A 294 57.91 -26.13 -2.72
C SER A 294 57.29 -24.80 -3.16
N ALA A 295 57.92 -24.11 -4.13
CA ALA A 295 57.44 -22.86 -4.68
C ALA A 295 56.12 -23.05 -5.45
N LEU A 296 56.04 -24.09 -6.31
CA LEU A 296 54.82 -24.44 -7.04
C LEU A 296 53.67 -24.83 -6.09
N ALA A 297 53.96 -25.58 -5.02
CA ALA A 297 52.97 -25.95 -4.01
C ALA A 297 52.38 -24.70 -3.30
N SER A 298 53.23 -23.73 -2.97
CA SER A 298 52.78 -22.46 -2.37
C SER A 298 51.92 -21.64 -3.33
N GLN A 299 52.28 -21.58 -4.62
CA GLN A 299 51.51 -20.89 -5.65
C GLN A 299 50.13 -21.55 -5.85
N LEU A 300 50.08 -22.88 -5.88
CA LEU A 300 48.84 -23.65 -5.97
C LEU A 300 47.93 -23.38 -4.77
N SER A 301 48.47 -23.37 -3.56
CA SER A 301 47.72 -23.04 -2.34
C SER A 301 47.11 -21.63 -2.41
N SER A 302 47.89 -20.64 -2.84
CA SER A 302 47.40 -19.27 -3.04
C SER A 302 46.33 -19.15 -4.13
N CYS A 303 46.49 -19.88 -5.24
CA CYS A 303 45.52 -19.96 -6.32
C CYS A 303 44.18 -20.53 -5.82
N ARG A 304 44.21 -21.65 -5.10
CA ARG A 304 43.03 -22.28 -4.48
C ARG A 304 42.34 -21.36 -3.48
N ALA A 305 43.10 -20.68 -2.63
CA ALA A 305 42.53 -19.73 -1.68
C ALA A 305 41.82 -18.55 -2.39
N ARG A 306 42.35 -18.11 -3.54
CA ARG A 306 41.69 -17.10 -4.38
C ARG A 306 40.42 -17.64 -5.04
N LEU A 307 40.45 -18.87 -5.56
CA LEU A 307 39.28 -19.55 -6.12
C LEU A 307 38.15 -19.66 -5.10
N SER A 308 38.43 -20.14 -3.88
CA SER A 308 37.42 -20.26 -2.83
C SER A 308 36.77 -18.91 -2.49
N ARG A 309 37.54 -17.83 -2.43
CA ARG A 309 36.99 -16.47 -2.21
C ARG A 309 36.08 -16.00 -3.34
N LEU A 310 36.49 -16.22 -4.59
CA LEU A 310 35.67 -15.83 -5.74
C LEU A 310 34.39 -16.67 -5.86
N MET A 311 34.45 -17.96 -5.53
CA MET A 311 33.27 -18.83 -5.49
C MET A 311 32.24 -18.35 -4.45
N LEU A 312 32.70 -17.96 -3.26
CA LEU A 312 31.81 -17.38 -2.23
C LEU A 312 31.20 -16.04 -2.69
N GLN A 313 31.98 -15.19 -3.37
CA GLN A 313 31.46 -13.94 -3.94
C GLN A 313 30.41 -14.21 -5.03
N LEU A 314 30.64 -15.23 -5.87
CA LEU A 314 29.69 -15.64 -6.91
C LEU A 314 28.37 -16.12 -6.28
N GLU A 315 28.44 -16.98 -5.26
CA GLU A 315 27.26 -17.46 -4.52
C GLU A 315 26.47 -16.31 -3.88
N THR A 316 27.18 -15.33 -3.30
CA THR A 316 26.55 -14.12 -2.72
C THR A 316 25.80 -13.33 -3.78
N VAL A 317 26.41 -13.11 -4.95
CA VAL A 317 25.78 -12.38 -6.07
C VAL A 317 24.57 -13.13 -6.60
N GLN A 318 24.69 -14.45 -6.82
CA GLN A 318 23.60 -15.30 -7.29
C GLN A 318 22.41 -15.32 -6.32
N THR A 319 22.70 -15.43 -5.01
CA THR A 319 21.68 -15.38 -3.96
C THR A 319 20.94 -14.04 -3.99
N ARG A 320 21.68 -12.93 -4.12
CA ARG A 320 21.06 -11.60 -4.21
C ARG A 320 20.20 -11.43 -5.46
N ARG A 321 20.60 -12.00 -6.60
CA ARG A 321 19.77 -12.00 -7.82
C ARG A 321 18.45 -12.75 -7.63
N ILE A 322 18.50 -13.92 -6.99
CA ILE A 322 17.30 -14.70 -6.68
C ILE A 322 16.38 -13.92 -5.74
N GLN A 323 16.94 -13.27 -4.72
CA GLN A 323 16.21 -12.41 -3.79
C GLN A 323 15.50 -11.27 -4.55
N ASN A 324 16.25 -10.50 -5.35
CA ASN A 324 15.70 -9.39 -6.14
C ASN A 324 14.57 -9.86 -7.07
N ALA A 325 14.72 -11.03 -7.71
CA ALA A 325 13.68 -11.59 -8.58
C ALA A 325 12.43 -12.05 -7.83
N ARG A 326 12.54 -12.45 -6.56
CA ARG A 326 11.41 -12.78 -5.68
C ARG A 326 10.70 -11.52 -5.20
N GLU A 327 11.45 -10.51 -4.77
CA GLU A 327 10.92 -9.22 -4.37
C GLU A 327 10.18 -8.55 -5.54
N TRP A 328 10.79 -8.53 -6.72
CA TRP A 328 10.15 -7.99 -7.94
C TRP A 328 8.82 -8.70 -8.23
N ARG A 329 8.79 -10.04 -8.15
CA ARG A 329 7.56 -10.83 -8.33
C ARG A 329 6.50 -10.47 -7.29
N TYR A 330 6.88 -10.31 -6.03
CA TYR A 330 5.96 -9.93 -4.96
C TYR A 330 5.35 -8.54 -5.18
N HIS A 331 6.16 -7.55 -5.57
CA HIS A 331 5.67 -6.20 -5.89
C HIS A 331 4.77 -6.20 -7.13
N ASN A 332 5.15 -6.95 -8.17
CA ASN A 332 4.34 -7.14 -9.37
C ASN A 332 2.99 -7.82 -9.07
N ASP A 333 3.00 -8.87 -8.25
CA ASP A 333 1.79 -9.57 -7.85
C ASP A 333 0.88 -8.68 -6.99
N GLN A 334 1.44 -7.83 -6.13
CA GLN A 334 0.65 -6.83 -5.40
C GLN A 334 0.05 -5.76 -6.32
N ALA A 335 0.79 -5.31 -7.33
CA ALA A 335 0.31 -4.34 -8.30
C ALA A 335 -0.81 -4.93 -9.18
N ASN A 336 -0.72 -6.22 -9.52
CA ASN A 336 -1.54 -6.84 -10.57
C ASN A 336 -2.57 -7.88 -10.06
N SER A 337 -2.60 -8.19 -8.76
CA SER A 337 -3.52 -9.19 -8.18
C SER A 337 -5.00 -8.77 -8.31
N PRO A 338 -5.89 -9.66 -8.80
CA PRO A 338 -7.33 -9.42 -8.87
C PRO A 338 -7.97 -9.06 -7.52
N PHE A 339 -7.46 -9.62 -6.41
CA PHE A 339 -7.98 -9.35 -5.06
C PHE A 339 -7.76 -7.89 -4.65
N TRP A 340 -6.53 -7.39 -4.86
CA TRP A 340 -6.17 -6.01 -4.55
C TRP A 340 -6.86 -5.03 -5.50
N ARG A 341 -7.01 -5.38 -6.79
CA ARG A 341 -7.78 -4.60 -7.76
C ARG A 341 -9.24 -4.44 -7.31
N ASN A 342 -9.91 -5.53 -6.97
CA ASN A 342 -11.31 -5.49 -6.54
C ASN A 342 -11.53 -4.72 -5.23
N ALA A 343 -10.60 -4.84 -4.26
CA ALA A 343 -10.68 -4.09 -3.01
C ALA A 343 -10.50 -2.58 -3.23
N LYS A 344 -9.66 -2.19 -4.20
CA LYS A 344 -9.39 -0.80 -4.57
C LYS A 344 -10.59 -0.15 -5.24
N GLU A 345 -11.20 -0.85 -6.18
CA GLU A 345 -12.43 -0.41 -6.85
C GLU A 345 -13.60 -0.29 -5.89
N LEU A 346 -13.75 -1.24 -4.95
CA LEU A 346 -14.78 -1.17 -3.92
C LEU A 346 -14.53 0.01 -2.95
N ASP A 347 -13.29 0.31 -2.61
CA ASP A 347 -12.94 1.47 -1.77
C ASP A 347 -13.25 2.79 -2.48
N ALA A 348 -12.92 2.90 -3.78
CA ALA A 348 -13.28 4.05 -4.60
C ALA A 348 -14.81 4.17 -4.77
N ASP A 349 -15.52 3.06 -4.96
CA ASP A 349 -16.98 3.04 -5.03
C ASP A 349 -17.61 3.55 -3.73
N ILE A 350 -17.21 3.04 -2.57
CA ILE A 350 -17.75 3.44 -1.27
C ILE A 350 -17.42 4.90 -0.95
N GLN A 351 -16.19 5.34 -1.23
CA GLN A 351 -15.81 6.74 -1.01
C GLN A 351 -16.50 7.68 -1.98
N GLY A 352 -16.66 7.28 -3.24
CA GLY A 352 -17.46 8.01 -4.23
C GLY A 352 -18.91 8.15 -3.78
N MET A 353 -19.53 7.08 -3.28
CA MET A 353 -20.89 7.11 -2.72
C MET A 353 -21.02 8.05 -1.52
N ARG A 354 -20.01 8.16 -0.66
CA ARG A 354 -20.00 9.16 0.43
C ARG A 354 -19.87 10.57 -0.11
N LEU A 355 -19.00 10.76 -1.09
CA LEU A 355 -18.72 12.06 -1.68
C LEU A 355 -19.94 12.65 -2.39
N VAL A 356 -20.69 11.84 -3.15
CA VAL A 356 -21.92 12.31 -3.80
C VAL A 356 -22.95 12.78 -2.77
N VAL A 357 -23.11 12.05 -1.66
CA VAL A 357 -24.02 12.43 -0.57
C VAL A 357 -23.59 13.73 0.11
N GLU A 358 -22.30 13.87 0.41
CA GLU A 358 -21.75 15.10 1.00
C GLU A 358 -21.94 16.30 0.07
N ALA A 359 -21.92 16.08 -1.25
CA ALA A 359 -22.19 17.09 -2.27
C ALA A 359 -23.70 17.34 -2.51
N GLY A 360 -24.59 16.58 -1.88
CA GLY A 360 -26.05 16.74 -2.00
C GLY A 360 -26.71 15.94 -3.12
N TYR A 361 -25.98 14.99 -3.71
CA TYR A 361 -26.49 14.05 -4.72
C TYR A 361 -26.95 12.73 -4.10
N PRO A 362 -27.90 12.00 -4.72
CA PRO A 362 -28.33 10.69 -4.27
C PRO A 362 -27.19 9.65 -4.24
N ALA A 363 -27.12 8.87 -3.16
CA ALA A 363 -26.12 7.82 -2.97
C ALA A 363 -26.14 6.69 -4.03
N ASP A 364 -27.26 6.52 -4.76
CA ASP A 364 -27.43 5.44 -5.74
C ASP A 364 -27.09 5.85 -7.18
N GLY A 365 -26.66 7.10 -7.43
CA GLY A 365 -26.33 7.60 -8.77
C GLY A 365 -25.30 6.72 -9.51
N LEU A 366 -24.24 6.28 -8.83
CA LEU A 366 -23.24 5.37 -9.42
C LEU A 366 -23.86 4.02 -9.82
N ILE A 367 -24.76 3.47 -9.00
CA ILE A 367 -25.44 2.20 -9.29
C ILE A 367 -26.28 2.33 -10.57
N GLN A 368 -27.04 3.42 -10.71
CA GLN A 368 -27.85 3.69 -11.88
C GLN A 368 -27.00 3.89 -13.15
N ALA A 369 -25.84 4.56 -13.04
CA ALA A 369 -24.89 4.70 -14.13
C ALA A 369 -24.35 3.32 -14.58
N LEU A 370 -23.90 2.48 -13.64
CA LEU A 370 -23.39 1.14 -13.94
C LEU A 370 -24.46 0.24 -14.58
N LEU A 371 -25.73 0.38 -14.19
CA LEU A 371 -26.84 -0.32 -14.81
C LEU A 371 -27.05 0.11 -16.28
N LYS A 372 -26.98 1.41 -16.58
CA LYS A 372 -27.09 1.93 -17.96
C LYS A 372 -25.93 1.44 -18.84
N ILE A 373 -24.71 1.50 -18.32
CA ILE A 373 -23.50 0.98 -18.97
C ILE A 373 -23.66 -0.52 -19.27
N SER A 374 -24.08 -1.30 -18.27
CA SER A 374 -24.30 -2.74 -18.43
C SER A 374 -25.36 -3.07 -19.48
N ARG A 375 -26.45 -2.29 -19.54
CA ARG A 375 -27.52 -2.46 -20.55
C ARG A 375 -27.08 -2.10 -21.95
N ALA A 376 -26.15 -1.16 -22.09
CA ALA A 376 -25.57 -0.78 -23.38
C ALA A 376 -24.57 -1.81 -23.93
N GLY A 377 -24.38 -2.95 -23.24
CA GLY A 377 -23.54 -4.06 -23.71
C GLY A 377 -22.06 -3.92 -23.35
N PHE A 378 -21.69 -2.87 -22.61
CA PHE A 378 -20.31 -2.65 -22.15
C PHE A 378 -20.09 -3.40 -20.84
N GLN A 379 -19.64 -4.66 -20.91
CA GLN A 379 -19.34 -5.47 -19.73
C GLN A 379 -17.98 -5.12 -19.08
N GLU A 380 -17.11 -4.42 -19.81
CA GLU A 380 -15.74 -4.04 -19.42
C GLU A 380 -15.58 -2.49 -19.38
N PHE A 381 -16.53 -1.80 -18.74
CA PHE A 381 -16.38 -0.36 -18.49
C PHE A 381 -15.19 -0.07 -17.58
N GLY A 382 -14.36 0.91 -17.97
CA GLY A 382 -13.11 1.28 -17.29
C GLY A 382 -11.85 0.57 -17.79
N ASP A 383 -11.95 -0.26 -18.85
CA ASP A 383 -10.77 -0.90 -19.44
C ASP A 383 -9.74 0.13 -19.95
N SER A 384 -8.47 -0.27 -19.81
CA SER A 384 -7.18 0.33 -20.18
C SER A 384 -7.05 0.96 -21.58
N SER A 385 -8.12 0.94 -22.39
CA SER A 385 -8.26 1.57 -23.71
C SER A 385 -7.84 3.05 -23.77
N LEU A 386 -8.01 3.79 -22.67
CA LEU A 386 -7.56 5.18 -22.55
C LEU A 386 -6.08 5.30 -22.10
N ARG A 387 -5.39 4.23 -21.66
CA ARG A 387 -3.98 4.26 -21.20
C ARG A 387 -3.15 3.07 -21.69
N PRO A 388 -2.95 2.93 -23.02
CA PRO A 388 -2.20 1.81 -23.55
C PRO A 388 -0.68 1.86 -23.26
N ASP A 389 -0.13 2.99 -22.80
CA ASP A 389 1.30 3.18 -22.49
C ASP A 389 1.66 2.95 -21.00
N MET A 390 0.68 2.63 -20.15
CA MET A 390 0.92 2.07 -18.82
C MET A 390 0.49 0.60 -18.85
N GLU A 391 1.45 -0.32 -18.75
CA GLU A 391 1.22 -1.77 -18.81
C GLU A 391 0.00 -2.20 -17.98
N ALA A 392 -1.03 -2.72 -18.67
CA ALA A 392 -2.16 -3.51 -18.18
C ALA A 392 -2.62 -3.21 -16.73
N SER A 393 -3.30 -2.09 -16.51
CA SER A 393 -3.99 -1.81 -15.23
C SER A 393 -5.43 -1.42 -15.49
N ASP A 394 -6.31 -1.98 -14.65
CA ASP A 394 -7.69 -1.58 -14.37
C ASP A 394 -8.79 -2.32 -15.15
N SER A 395 -8.88 -3.64 -14.95
CA SER A 395 -10.17 -4.35 -15.08
C SER A 395 -10.90 -4.25 -13.74
N HIS A 396 -11.97 -3.45 -13.69
CA HIS A 396 -12.91 -3.46 -12.58
C HIS A 396 -13.49 -4.87 -12.35
N PRO A 397 -13.93 -5.22 -11.13
CA PRO A 397 -14.81 -6.38 -10.97
C PRO A 397 -16.03 -6.23 -11.89
N SER A 398 -16.56 -7.36 -12.40
CA SER A 398 -17.66 -7.33 -13.36
C SER A 398 -18.80 -6.43 -12.88
N LEU A 399 -19.40 -5.67 -13.80
CA LEU A 399 -20.49 -4.74 -13.47
C LEU A 399 -21.59 -5.38 -12.60
N PRO A 400 -22.05 -6.63 -12.85
CA PRO A 400 -23.04 -7.28 -11.99
C PRO A 400 -22.56 -7.47 -10.53
N THR A 401 -21.28 -7.75 -10.33
CA THR A 401 -20.69 -7.93 -9.00
C THR A 401 -20.62 -6.59 -8.26
N ARG A 402 -20.16 -5.53 -8.95
CA ARG A 402 -20.09 -4.17 -8.37
C ARG A 402 -21.47 -3.67 -7.97
N ILE A 403 -22.44 -3.75 -8.88
CA ILE A 403 -23.82 -3.33 -8.63
C ILE A 403 -24.38 -4.01 -7.38
N LYS A 404 -24.26 -5.34 -7.27
CA LYS A 404 -24.76 -6.11 -6.12
C LYS A 404 -24.10 -5.70 -4.80
N LEU A 405 -22.79 -5.39 -4.81
CA LEU A 405 -22.09 -4.94 -3.61
C LEU A 405 -22.56 -3.55 -3.18
N LEU A 406 -22.73 -2.63 -4.13
CA LEU A 406 -23.17 -1.27 -3.83
C LEU A 406 -24.63 -1.20 -3.36
N GLU A 407 -25.51 -2.03 -3.93
CA GLU A 407 -26.87 -2.19 -3.43
C GLU A 407 -26.89 -2.66 -1.97
N LYS A 408 -26.00 -3.60 -1.61
CA LYS A 408 -25.85 -4.05 -0.22
C LYS A 408 -25.37 -2.92 0.69
N VAL A 409 -24.33 -2.18 0.29
CA VAL A 409 -23.82 -1.04 1.05
C VAL A 409 -24.91 0.00 1.29
N LEU A 410 -25.67 0.34 0.24
CA LEU A 410 -26.78 1.28 0.33
C LEU A 410 -27.88 0.80 1.27
N GLN A 411 -28.21 -0.50 1.24
CA GLN A 411 -29.18 -1.08 2.16
C GLN A 411 -28.70 -1.01 3.61
N ASP A 412 -27.42 -1.30 3.87
CA ASP A 412 -26.83 -1.23 5.20
C ASP A 412 -26.82 0.23 5.73
N TRP A 413 -26.52 1.20 4.86
CA TRP A 413 -26.58 2.63 5.20
C TRP A 413 -27.99 3.08 5.55
N ARG A 414 -29.00 2.70 4.76
CA ARG A 414 -30.42 2.95 5.06
C ARG A 414 -30.83 2.36 6.40
N ASN A 415 -30.41 1.14 6.69
CA ASN A 415 -30.69 0.45 7.96
C ASN A 415 -30.03 1.15 9.16
N SER A 416 -28.87 1.79 8.95
CA SER A 416 -28.17 2.57 9.98
C SER A 416 -28.75 3.97 10.22
N GLY A 417 -29.76 4.39 9.43
CA GLY A 417 -30.34 5.73 9.51
C GLY A 417 -29.57 6.81 8.73
N TRP A 418 -28.56 6.41 7.96
CA TRP A 418 -27.84 7.30 7.05
C TRP A 418 -28.67 7.45 5.75
N ASN A 419 -29.46 8.53 5.69
CA ASN A 419 -30.47 8.78 4.65
C ASN A 419 -30.35 10.18 4.03
N ARG A 420 -29.16 10.58 3.59
CA ARG A 420 -29.03 11.66 2.62
C ARG A 420 -28.15 11.20 1.49
#